data_AF-A0ABD5X4L1-F1
#
_entry.id   AF-A0ABD5X4L1-F1
#
_cell.length_a   1.000
_cell.length_b   1.000
_cell.length_c   1.000
_cell.angle_alpha   90.00
_cell.angle_beta   90.00
_cell.angle_gamma   90.00
#
_symmetry.space_group_name_H-M   'P 1'
#
loop_
_entity.id
_entity.type
_entity.pdbx_description
1 polymer ?
#
loop_
_entity_poly.entity_id
_entity_poly.type
_entity_poly.pdbx_seq_one_letter_code
_entity_poly.pdbx_strand_id
1 'polypeptide(L)'
;MKVFAFDRDYTVDVSPHPEQTVVPLGWVTHLAQETEHEVWAIGNQDLKAEADIPGIQELIRQLDNEWYEKIGDRADEEWFDEWPTRKERLRMLEEQFPRASEYIVIDDADLSDIDRWTHYFAWDFVKAVESDTIDTNFPGR
;
A
#
# COMPACT_ATOMS: atom_id res chain seq x y z
N MET A 1 12.44 -9.78 1.97
CA MET A 1 11.04 -9.33 1.95
C MET A 1 11.00 -7.81 2.03
N LYS A 2 10.24 -7.19 1.12
CA LYS A 2 9.94 -5.76 1.09
C LYS A 2 8.48 -5.55 1.49
N VAL A 3 8.13 -4.35 1.94
CA VAL A 3 6.75 -3.94 2.20
C VAL A 3 6.34 -2.92 1.15
N PHE A 4 5.25 -3.20 0.45
CA PHE A 4 4.62 -2.31 -0.51
C PHE A 4 3.29 -1.79 0.04
N ALA A 5 3.12 -0.48 0.02
CA ALA A 5 1.88 0.20 0.36
C ALA A 5 1.32 0.88 -0.89
N PHE A 6 0.10 0.53 -1.27
CA PHE A 6 -0.57 1.10 -2.44
C PHE A 6 -1.77 1.95 -2.03
N ASP A 7 -1.85 3.16 -2.57
CA ASP A 7 -3.15 3.80 -2.81
C ASP A 7 -3.84 3.13 -4.00
N ARG A 8 -5.15 3.34 -4.11
CA ARG A 8 -5.99 2.90 -5.22
C ARG A 8 -6.18 4.02 -6.23
N ASP A 9 -6.72 5.16 -5.77
CA ASP A 9 -7.25 6.18 -6.64
C ASP A 9 -6.09 6.92 -7.33
N TYR A 10 -6.22 7.08 -8.65
CA TYR A 10 -5.17 7.62 -9.52
C TYR A 10 -3.82 6.88 -9.47
N THR A 11 -3.81 5.69 -8.87
CA THR A 11 -2.58 4.93 -8.61
C THR A 11 -2.60 3.56 -9.28
N VAL A 12 -3.74 2.85 -9.21
CA VAL A 12 -3.95 1.54 -9.83
C VAL A 12 -4.97 1.64 -10.98
N ASP A 13 -4.83 0.81 -12.02
CA ASP A 13 -5.64 0.86 -13.25
C ASP A 13 -7.15 0.63 -13.09
N VAL A 14 -7.61 0.10 -11.95
CA VAL A 14 -9.03 0.06 -11.54
C VAL A 14 -9.61 1.43 -11.21
N SER A 15 -8.75 2.44 -11.00
CA SER A 15 -9.12 3.84 -10.76
C SER A 15 -8.07 4.78 -11.39
N PRO A 16 -7.97 4.81 -12.72
CA PRO A 16 -6.80 5.36 -13.39
C PRO A 16 -6.75 6.89 -13.31
N HIS A 17 -5.53 7.43 -13.22
CA HIS A 17 -5.30 8.85 -13.44
C HIS A 17 -5.63 9.21 -14.90
N PRO A 18 -6.31 10.34 -15.18
CA PRO A 18 -6.79 10.66 -16.54
C PRO A 18 -5.67 10.88 -17.57
N GLU A 19 -4.47 11.25 -17.12
CA GLU A 19 -3.37 11.69 -17.99
C GLU A 19 -2.03 10.97 -17.76
N GLN A 20 -1.96 10.05 -16.81
CA GLN A 20 -0.69 9.42 -16.41
C GLN A 20 -0.81 7.90 -16.41
N THR A 21 0.30 7.23 -16.65
CA THR A 21 0.38 5.78 -16.49
C THR A 21 0.19 5.41 -15.02
N VAL A 22 -0.61 4.37 -14.78
CA VAL A 22 -0.92 3.84 -13.46
C VAL A 22 -0.44 2.40 -13.33
N VAL A 23 -0.33 1.91 -12.10
CA VAL A 23 0.10 0.54 -11.81
C VAL A 23 -0.98 -0.44 -12.27
N PRO A 24 -0.67 -1.44 -13.11
CA PRO A 24 -1.63 -2.48 -13.43
C PRO A 24 -2.04 -3.26 -12.17
N LEU A 25 -3.33 -3.52 -11.96
CA LEU A 25 -3.81 -4.32 -10.83
C LEU A 25 -3.10 -5.68 -10.76
N GLY A 26 -2.86 -6.31 -11.92
CA GLY A 26 -2.16 -7.58 -12.01
C GLY A 26 -0.74 -7.55 -11.44
N TRP A 27 -0.07 -6.39 -11.41
CA TRP A 27 1.24 -6.25 -10.76
C TRP A 27 1.10 -6.24 -9.23
N VAL A 28 0.07 -5.58 -8.70
CA VAL A 28 -0.24 -5.58 -7.26
C VAL A 28 -0.53 -7.01 -6.80
N THR A 29 -1.40 -7.72 -7.52
CA THR A 29 -1.74 -9.13 -7.22
C THR A 29 -0.52 -10.04 -7.33
N HIS A 30 0.31 -9.89 -8.36
CA HIS A 30 1.54 -10.69 -8.49
C HIS A 30 2.50 -10.48 -7.31
N LEU A 31 2.72 -9.23 -6.89
CA LEU A 31 3.55 -8.97 -5.69
C LEU A 31 2.99 -9.66 -4.46
N ALA A 32 1.67 -9.59 -4.25
CA ALA A 32 1.02 -10.12 -3.07
C ALA A 32 1.00 -11.65 -3.01
N GLN A 33 0.83 -12.31 -4.16
CA GLN A 33 0.52 -13.74 -4.22
C GLN A 33 1.66 -14.61 -4.73
N GLU A 34 2.56 -14.05 -5.56
CA GLU A 34 3.60 -14.80 -6.25
C GLU A 34 5.02 -14.44 -5.76
N THR A 35 5.13 -13.53 -4.79
CA THR A 35 6.42 -13.14 -4.18
C THR A 35 6.37 -13.23 -2.66
N GLU A 36 7.55 -13.12 -2.02
CA GLU A 36 7.66 -13.09 -0.55
C GLU A 36 7.51 -11.67 0.01
N HIS A 37 6.78 -10.78 -0.67
CA HIS A 37 6.61 -9.38 -0.27
C HIS A 37 5.29 -9.17 0.46
N GLU A 38 5.30 -8.21 1.37
CA GLU A 38 4.09 -7.76 2.05
C GLU A 38 3.46 -6.65 1.21
N VAL A 39 2.18 -6.75 0.90
CA VAL A 39 1.47 -5.81 0.02
C VAL A 39 0.18 -5.37 0.69
N TRP A 40 -0.02 -4.07 0.84
CA TRP A 40 -1.09 -3.50 1.65
C TRP A 40 -1.81 -2.35 0.95
N ALA A 41 -3.14 -2.33 1.04
CA ALA A 41 -3.96 -1.21 0.60
C ALA A 41 -4.02 -0.13 1.69
N ILE A 42 -3.41 1.03 1.45
CA ILE A 42 -3.34 2.11 2.44
C ILE A 42 -4.28 3.28 2.17
N GLY A 43 -4.86 3.38 0.98
CA GLY A 43 -5.76 4.46 0.58
C GLY A 43 -7.22 4.03 0.59
N ASN A 44 -7.89 4.14 -0.56
CA ASN A 44 -9.25 3.62 -0.72
C ASN A 44 -9.27 2.08 -0.58
N GLN A 45 -10.11 1.60 0.34
CA GLN A 45 -10.13 0.21 0.79
C GLN A 45 -10.82 -0.76 -0.19
N ASP A 46 -11.44 -0.26 -1.26
CA ASP A 46 -11.93 -1.11 -2.36
C ASP A 46 -10.80 -1.96 -2.98
N LEU A 47 -9.56 -1.45 -2.97
CA LEU A 47 -8.39 -2.16 -3.49
C LEU A 47 -8.14 -3.50 -2.79
N LYS A 48 -8.56 -3.65 -1.52
CA LYS A 48 -8.46 -4.92 -0.79
C LYS A 48 -9.16 -6.04 -1.55
N ALA A 49 -10.40 -5.78 -1.98
CA ALA A 49 -11.21 -6.76 -2.70
C ALA A 49 -10.76 -6.90 -4.16
N GLU A 50 -10.30 -5.81 -4.78
CA GLU A 50 -9.84 -5.81 -6.17
C GLU A 50 -8.53 -6.61 -6.34
N ALA A 51 -7.58 -6.49 -5.39
CA ALA A 51 -6.26 -7.12 -5.46
C ALA A 51 -6.08 -8.35 -4.54
N ASP A 52 -7.07 -8.66 -3.69
CA ASP A 52 -7.01 -9.69 -2.64
C ASP A 52 -5.83 -9.47 -1.67
N ILE A 53 -5.74 -8.25 -1.15
CA ILE A 53 -4.69 -7.81 -0.21
C ILE A 53 -5.29 -7.24 1.08
N PRO A 54 -4.58 -7.29 2.21
CA PRO A 54 -5.04 -6.67 3.46
C PRO A 54 -5.03 -5.14 3.37
N GLY A 55 -5.82 -4.49 4.24
CA GLY A 55 -5.86 -3.03 4.34
C GLY A 55 -5.80 -2.52 5.77
N ILE A 56 -6.30 -1.30 5.97
CA ILE A 56 -6.08 -0.54 7.21
C ILE A 56 -6.81 -1.14 8.40
N GLN A 57 -8.00 -1.69 8.20
CA GLN A 57 -8.76 -2.32 9.29
C GLN A 57 -8.06 -3.60 9.79
N GLU A 58 -7.48 -4.40 8.90
CA GLU A 58 -6.66 -5.55 9.27
C GLU A 58 -5.41 -5.10 10.02
N LEU A 59 -4.74 -4.05 9.54
CA LEU A 59 -3.53 -3.52 10.16
C LEU A 59 -3.81 -3.02 11.59
N ILE A 60 -4.91 -2.28 11.80
CA ILE A 60 -5.35 -1.83 13.11
C ILE A 60 -5.57 -3.01 14.06
N ARG A 61 -6.22 -4.08 13.59
CA ARG A 61 -6.51 -5.26 14.42
C ARG A 61 -5.28 -6.10 14.75
N GLN A 62 -4.26 -6.05 13.91
CA GLN A 62 -3.02 -6.79 14.10
C GLN A 62 -2.05 -6.09 15.07
N LEU A 63 -2.18 -4.78 15.24
CA LEU A 63 -1.32 -3.99 16.11
C LEU A 63 -1.99 -3.76 17.46
N ASP A 64 -1.29 -4.00 18.56
CA ASP A 64 -1.76 -3.65 19.91
C ASP A 64 -1.31 -2.22 20.25
N ASN A 65 -1.82 -1.24 19.49
CA ASN A 65 -1.44 0.18 19.62
C ASN A 65 -2.67 1.10 19.83
N GLU A 66 -2.43 2.42 19.86
CA GLU A 66 -3.48 3.42 20.14
C GLU A 66 -4.68 3.33 19.18
N TRP A 67 -4.48 2.90 17.93
CA TRP A 67 -5.56 2.74 16.97
C TRP A 67 -6.40 1.51 17.25
N TYR A 68 -5.81 0.44 17.78
CA TYR A 68 -6.55 -0.71 18.25
C TYR A 68 -7.44 -0.35 19.45
N GLU A 69 -6.92 0.39 20.43
CA GLU A 69 -7.72 0.84 21.56
C GLU A 69 -8.90 1.72 21.13
N LYS A 70 -8.70 2.56 20.10
CA LYS A 70 -9.71 3.51 19.62
C LYS A 70 -10.76 2.87 18.71
N ILE A 71 -10.34 1.98 17.81
CA ILE A 71 -11.16 1.47 16.69
C ILE A 71 -11.17 -0.06 16.67
N GLY A 72 -10.02 -0.71 16.80
CA GLY A 72 -9.85 -2.16 17.02
C GLY A 72 -10.90 -3.06 16.35
N ASP A 73 -11.58 -3.86 17.17
CA ASP A 73 -12.60 -4.83 16.73
C ASP A 73 -13.83 -4.17 16.07
N ARG A 74 -14.10 -2.90 16.35
CA ARG A 74 -15.24 -2.17 15.82
C ARG A 74 -14.99 -1.59 14.42
N ALA A 75 -13.77 -1.73 13.88
CA ALA A 75 -13.36 -1.12 12.62
C ALA A 75 -14.24 -1.49 11.41
N ASP A 76 -14.86 -2.68 11.43
CA ASP A 76 -15.77 -3.14 10.36
C ASP A 76 -17.25 -2.87 10.66
N GLU A 77 -17.59 -2.53 11.90
CA GLU A 77 -18.98 -2.51 12.40
C GLU A 77 -19.54 -1.09 12.52
N GLU A 78 -18.66 -0.10 12.70
CA GLU A 78 -19.04 1.26 13.03
C GLU A 78 -18.38 2.29 12.12
N TRP A 79 -19.08 3.42 11.95
CA TRP A 79 -18.48 4.61 11.36
C TRP A 79 -17.65 5.35 12.41
N PHE A 80 -16.45 5.75 12.03
CA PHE A 80 -15.56 6.58 12.83
C PHE A 80 -15.26 7.89 12.11
N ASP A 81 -15.35 9.00 12.85
CA ASP A 81 -15.01 10.33 12.32
C ASP A 81 -13.50 10.51 12.12
N GLU A 82 -12.69 9.69 12.77
CA GLU A 82 -11.24 9.72 12.70
C GLU A 82 -10.68 8.36 12.33
N TRP A 83 -9.74 8.37 11.37
CA TRP A 83 -8.96 7.23 10.91
C TRP A 83 -7.48 7.62 10.89
N PRO A 84 -6.55 6.66 10.97
CA PRO A 84 -5.13 6.97 10.83
C PRO A 84 -4.90 7.68 9.48
N THR A 85 -4.09 8.72 9.50
CA THR A 85 -3.63 9.42 8.29
C THR A 85 -2.76 8.49 7.45
N ARG A 86 -2.54 8.83 6.16
CA ARG A 86 -1.59 8.10 5.30
C ARG A 86 -0.23 7.88 5.97
N LYS A 87 0.30 8.91 6.64
CA LYS A 87 1.58 8.84 7.34
C LYS A 87 1.56 7.89 8.54
N GLU A 88 0.48 7.90 9.32
CA GLU A 88 0.31 6.97 10.44
C GLU A 88 0.16 5.53 9.95
N ARG A 89 -0.57 5.29 8.86
CA ARG A 89 -0.71 3.97 8.23
C ARG A 89 0.66 3.39 7.83
N LEU A 90 1.54 4.20 7.26
CA LEU A 90 2.90 3.79 6.91
C LEU A 90 3.76 3.47 8.14
N ARG A 91 3.67 4.27 9.19
CA ARG A 91 4.36 3.98 10.47
C ARG A 91 3.84 2.69 11.12
N MET A 92 2.55 2.42 11.03
CA MET A 92 1.95 1.17 11.50
C MET A 92 2.48 -0.04 10.72
N LEU A 93 2.68 0.08 9.40
CA LEU A 93 3.31 -0.98 8.61
C LEU A 93 4.79 -1.20 9.01
N GLU A 94 5.52 -0.14 9.35
CA GLU A 94 6.88 -0.29 9.92
C GLU A 94 6.89 -0.99 11.28
N GLU A 95 5.90 -0.70 12.13
CA GLU A 95 5.73 -1.36 13.42
C GLU A 95 5.43 -2.85 13.25
N GLN A 96 4.56 -3.19 12.30
CA GLN A 96 4.18 -4.57 11.99
C GLN A 96 5.33 -5.37 11.36
N PHE A 97 6.11 -4.72 10.48
CA PHE A 97 7.17 -5.38 9.70
C PHE A 97 8.56 -4.78 9.94
N PRO A 98 9.05 -4.67 11.18
CA PRO A 98 10.22 -3.86 11.52
C PRO A 98 11.52 -4.36 10.89
N ARG A 99 11.53 -5.61 10.41
CA ARG A 99 12.66 -6.29 9.76
C ARG A 99 12.60 -6.28 8.23
N ALA A 100 11.64 -5.59 7.62
CA ALA A 100 11.61 -5.44 6.16
C ALA A 100 12.89 -4.78 5.68
N SER A 101 13.43 -5.25 4.54
CA SER A 101 14.66 -4.71 3.98
C SER A 101 14.44 -3.37 3.28
N GLU A 102 13.20 -3.08 2.88
CA GLU A 102 12.81 -1.87 2.16
C GLU A 102 11.30 -1.62 2.35
N TYR A 103 10.92 -0.35 2.38
CA TYR A 103 9.53 0.09 2.43
C TYR A 103 9.27 0.99 1.22
N ILE A 104 8.27 0.63 0.41
CA ILE A 104 7.94 1.31 -0.84
C ILE A 104 6.47 1.70 -0.77
N VAL A 105 6.18 2.98 -0.95
CA VAL A 105 4.80 3.47 -1.05
C VAL A 105 4.54 4.02 -2.44
N ILE A 106 3.43 3.60 -3.03
CA ILE A 106 2.93 4.11 -4.30
C ILE A 106 1.60 4.81 -4.01
N ASP A 107 1.59 6.12 -4.08
CA ASP A 107 0.45 6.96 -3.69
C ASP A 107 0.42 8.23 -4.55
N ASP A 108 -0.77 8.73 -4.85
CA ASP A 108 -0.97 9.95 -5.64
C ASP A 108 -0.66 11.22 -4.84
N ALA A 109 -0.71 11.13 -3.50
CA ALA A 109 -0.24 12.15 -2.59
C ALA A 109 1.29 12.05 -2.40
N ASP A 110 1.94 13.20 -2.28
CA ASP A 110 3.36 13.27 -1.95
C ASP A 110 3.60 12.82 -0.50
N LEU A 111 4.27 11.69 -0.35
CA LEU A 111 4.67 11.08 0.93
C LEU A 111 6.19 10.97 1.06
N SER A 112 6.95 11.72 0.24
CA SER A 112 8.41 11.67 0.20
C SER A 112 9.09 12.19 1.47
N ASP A 113 8.35 12.85 2.37
CA ASP A 113 8.86 13.37 3.63
C ASP A 113 8.84 12.35 4.78
N ILE A 114 8.40 11.12 4.52
CA ILE A 114 8.35 10.06 5.52
C ILE A 114 9.66 9.28 5.50
N ASP A 115 10.40 9.35 6.61
CA ASP A 115 11.63 8.60 6.78
C ASP A 115 11.43 7.10 6.54
N ARG A 116 12.45 6.44 5.96
CA ARG A 116 12.52 5.01 5.63
C ARG A 116 11.61 4.52 4.49
N TRP A 117 10.66 5.32 4.02
CA TRP A 117 9.82 4.99 2.87
C TRP A 117 10.36 5.61 1.59
N THR A 118 10.49 4.78 0.55
CA THR A 118 10.69 5.27 -0.81
C THR A 118 9.32 5.52 -1.43
N HIS A 119 8.98 6.79 -1.65
CA HIS A 119 7.74 7.17 -2.33
C HIS A 119 7.92 7.12 -3.84
N TYR A 120 6.90 6.62 -4.52
CA TYR A 120 6.69 6.74 -5.95
C TYR A 120 5.29 7.27 -6.24
N PHE A 121 5.20 8.18 -7.20
CA PHE A 121 3.97 8.29 -7.98
C PHE A 121 3.83 7.07 -8.91
N ALA A 122 2.61 6.71 -9.29
CA ALA A 122 2.36 5.50 -10.09
C ALA A 122 3.19 5.45 -11.39
N TRP A 123 3.29 6.56 -12.13
CA TRP A 123 4.07 6.62 -13.37
C TRP A 123 5.58 6.49 -13.16
N ASP A 124 6.10 6.92 -12.00
CA ASP A 124 7.52 6.78 -11.67
C ASP A 124 7.82 5.35 -11.21
N PHE A 125 6.90 4.72 -10.49
CA PHE A 125 6.98 3.30 -10.16
C PHE A 125 6.97 2.44 -11.43
N VAL A 126 6.04 2.68 -12.36
CA VAL A 126 5.97 1.94 -13.63
C VAL A 126 7.27 2.07 -14.42
N LYS A 127 7.83 3.28 -14.54
CA LYS A 127 9.14 3.47 -15.19
C LYS A 127 10.27 2.74 -14.47
N ALA A 128 10.31 2.79 -13.14
CA ALA A 128 11.33 2.10 -12.34
C ALA A 128 11.24 0.58 -12.50
N VAL A 129 10.02 0.07 -12.66
CA VAL A 129 9.75 -1.31 -13.02
C VAL A 129 10.27 -1.59 -14.43
N GLU A 130 9.79 -0.90 -15.46
CA GLU A 130 10.20 -1.12 -16.85
C GLU A 130 11.71 -0.99 -17.09
N SER A 131 12.43 -0.23 -16.24
CA SER A 131 13.88 -0.07 -16.31
C SER A 131 14.68 -1.06 -15.46
N ASP A 132 14.04 -2.08 -14.88
CA ASP A 132 14.63 -3.07 -13.96
C ASP A 132 15.30 -2.45 -12.71
N THR A 133 14.91 -1.24 -12.31
CA THR A 133 15.35 -0.65 -11.02
C THR A 133 14.69 -1.37 -9.85
N ILE A 134 13.44 -1.80 -10.02
CA ILE A 134 12.72 -2.65 -9.09
C ILE A 134 12.67 -4.07 -9.68
N ASP A 135 13.49 -4.95 -9.14
CA ASP A 135 13.59 -6.35 -9.57
C ASP A 135 12.53 -7.21 -8.86
N THR A 136 11.35 -7.24 -9.46
CA THR A 136 10.28 -8.18 -9.15
C THR A 136 9.76 -8.66 -10.49
N ASN A 137 9.75 -9.97 -10.74
CA ASN A 137 9.48 -10.60 -12.03
C ASN A 137 8.01 -10.43 -12.50
N PHE A 138 7.58 -9.18 -12.75
CA PHE A 138 6.19 -8.85 -13.04
C PHE A 138 5.68 -9.49 -14.35
N PRO A 139 4.40 -9.90 -14.39
CA PRO A 139 3.80 -10.42 -15.60
C PRO A 139 3.63 -9.31 -16.66
N GLY A 140 3.87 -9.66 -17.92
CA GLY A 140 3.66 -8.77 -19.05
C GLY A 140 4.70 -7.65 -19.23
N ARG A 141 5.83 -7.73 -18.51
CA ARG A 141 7.08 -7.08 -18.91
C ARG A 141 7.66 -7.71 -20.18
#